data_AF-A0A840G2J0-F1
#
_entry.id   AF-A0A840G2J0-F1
#
_cell.length_a   1.000
_cell.length_b   1.000
_cell.length_c   1.000
_cell.angle_alpha   90.00
_cell.angle_beta   90.00
_cell.angle_gamma   90.00
#
_symmetry.space_group_name_H-M   'P 1'
#
loop_
_entity.id
_entity.type
_entity.pdbx_description
1 polymer ?
#
loop_
_entity_poly.entity_id
_entity_poly.type
_entity_poly.pdbx_seq_one_letter_code
_entity_poly.pdbx_strand_id
1 'polypeptide(L)'
;MKTALIAIAAAVLIAAGSALPAYWVGDSHGAARVQQAWDNDTKSRATAALEETNTSRTKEQGHANSLTRAVDDFHAAQAPAAADGAARIADAERLQRAAEGRAAQYLAMSKAGAAERDRLASHAARLDASLAEGRRVAEQLRADLVDRDQRIGLLADVIRADRTLFVDAPTAEPNEH
;
A
#
# COMPACT_ATOMS: atom_id res chain seq x y z
N MET A 1 79.90 -11.73 -51.75
CA MET A 1 78.48 -11.55 -52.15
C MET A 1 77.60 -12.76 -51.78
N LYS A 2 78.00 -14.02 -52.06
CA LYS A 2 77.22 -15.22 -51.68
C LYS A 2 76.94 -15.37 -50.18
N THR A 3 77.91 -15.09 -49.31
CA THR A 3 77.77 -15.23 -47.84
C THR A 3 76.80 -14.20 -47.23
N ALA A 4 76.79 -12.96 -47.75
CA ALA A 4 75.86 -11.92 -47.32
C ALA A 4 74.40 -12.23 -47.73
N LEU A 5 74.20 -12.80 -48.93
CA LEU A 5 72.87 -13.24 -49.39
C LEU A 5 72.31 -14.39 -48.56
N ILE A 6 73.15 -15.34 -48.14
CA ILE A 6 72.74 -16.46 -47.28
C ILE A 6 72.35 -15.96 -45.87
N ALA A 7 73.11 -15.01 -45.31
CA ALA A 7 72.80 -14.43 -44.01
C ALA A 7 71.47 -13.65 -44.01
N ILE A 8 71.18 -12.90 -45.08
CA ILE A 8 69.91 -12.18 -45.23
C ILE A 8 68.74 -13.17 -45.41
N ALA A 9 68.90 -14.21 -46.23
CA ALA A 9 67.89 -15.24 -46.41
C ALA A 9 67.57 -16.00 -45.11
N ALA A 10 68.59 -16.31 -44.31
CA ALA A 10 68.42 -16.92 -43.00
C ALA A 10 67.70 -16.00 -42.01
N ALA A 11 68.04 -14.70 -41.98
CA ALA A 11 67.38 -13.72 -41.11
C ALA A 11 65.88 -13.54 -41.46
N VAL A 12 65.54 -13.53 -42.75
CA VAL A 12 64.14 -13.43 -43.21
C VAL A 12 63.34 -14.68 -42.84
N LEU A 13 63.93 -15.88 -42.96
CA LEU A 13 63.27 -17.13 -42.55
C LEU A 13 63.04 -17.21 -41.04
N ILE A 14 63.97 -16.73 -40.23
CA ILE A 14 63.83 -16.68 -38.77
C ILE A 14 62.76 -15.67 -38.36
N ALA A 15 62.72 -14.48 -38.99
CA ALA A 15 61.71 -13.47 -38.73
C ALA A 15 60.30 -13.91 -39.17
N ALA A 16 60.18 -14.59 -40.32
CA ALA A 16 58.91 -15.16 -40.77
C ALA A 16 58.46 -16.34 -39.88
N GLY A 17 59.41 -17.16 -39.42
CA GLY A 17 59.16 -18.30 -38.53
C GLY A 17 58.74 -17.90 -37.12
N SER A 18 59.15 -16.74 -36.61
CA SER A 18 58.74 -16.22 -35.29
C SER A 18 57.46 -15.37 -35.34
N ALA A 19 57.14 -14.76 -36.48
CA ALA A 19 55.93 -13.95 -36.65
C ALA A 19 54.63 -14.77 -36.65
N LEU A 20 54.63 -15.97 -37.23
CA LEU A 20 53.46 -16.86 -37.26
C LEU A 20 53.01 -17.36 -35.87
N PRO A 21 53.90 -17.91 -35.01
CA PRO A 21 53.52 -18.28 -33.65
C PRO A 21 53.20 -17.06 -32.79
N ALA A 22 53.87 -15.91 -32.99
CA ALA A 22 53.55 -14.68 -32.25
C ALA A 22 52.14 -14.16 -32.58
N TYR A 23 51.70 -14.23 -33.84
CA TYR A 23 50.34 -13.85 -34.25
C TYR A 23 49.30 -14.81 -33.66
N TRP A 24 49.51 -16.12 -33.75
CA TRP A 24 48.60 -17.11 -33.15
C TRP A 24 48.50 -16.99 -31.63
N VAL A 25 49.62 -16.76 -30.95
CA VAL A 25 49.66 -16.51 -29.50
C VAL A 25 48.97 -15.19 -29.17
N GLY A 26 49.19 -14.13 -29.94
CA GLY A 26 48.52 -12.84 -29.75
C GLY A 26 47.01 -12.89 -29.98
N ASP A 27 46.56 -13.55 -31.04
CA ASP A 27 45.14 -13.73 -31.38
C ASP A 27 44.42 -14.59 -30.32
N SER A 28 45.03 -15.70 -29.89
CA SER A 28 44.48 -16.54 -28.82
C SER A 28 44.45 -15.85 -27.46
N HIS A 29 45.46 -15.04 -27.11
CA HIS A 29 45.45 -14.23 -25.89
C HIS A 29 44.41 -13.10 -25.97
N GLY A 30 44.23 -12.49 -27.15
CA GLY A 30 43.21 -11.48 -27.40
C GLY A 30 41.79 -12.06 -27.29
N ALA A 31 41.54 -13.18 -27.95
CA ALA A 31 40.28 -13.91 -27.90
C ALA A 31 39.94 -14.38 -26.47
N ALA A 32 40.92 -14.93 -25.74
CA ALA A 32 40.73 -15.34 -24.35
C ALA A 32 40.38 -14.14 -23.43
N ARG A 33 41.02 -12.98 -23.63
CA ARG A 33 40.70 -11.75 -22.89
C ARG A 33 39.30 -11.23 -23.19
N VAL A 34 38.89 -11.24 -24.46
CA VAL A 34 37.54 -10.83 -24.87
C VAL A 34 36.50 -11.78 -24.31
N GLN A 35 36.73 -13.10 -24.39
CA GLN A 35 35.83 -14.10 -23.81
C GLN A 35 35.70 -13.93 -22.30
N GLN A 36 36.81 -13.73 -21.59
CA GLN A 36 36.79 -13.49 -20.15
C GLN A 36 36.02 -12.21 -19.79
N ALA A 37 36.21 -11.13 -20.55
CA ALA A 37 35.46 -9.89 -20.35
C ALA A 37 33.96 -10.08 -20.62
N TRP A 38 33.61 -10.81 -21.68
CA TRP A 38 32.23 -11.15 -22.04
C TRP A 38 31.57 -12.01 -20.96
N ASP A 39 32.25 -13.05 -20.47
CA ASP A 39 31.73 -13.94 -19.43
C ASP A 39 31.50 -13.18 -18.12
N ASN A 40 32.43 -12.29 -17.75
CA ASN A 40 32.28 -11.43 -16.57
C ASN A 40 31.12 -10.44 -16.72
N ASP A 41 30.98 -9.78 -17.87
CA ASP A 41 29.85 -8.88 -18.15
C ASP A 41 28.52 -9.63 -18.14
N THR A 42 28.46 -10.79 -18.80
CA THR A 42 27.27 -11.67 -18.83
C THR A 42 26.86 -12.07 -17.42
N LYS A 43 27.83 -12.51 -16.60
CA LYS A 43 27.58 -12.88 -15.20
C LYS A 43 27.13 -11.68 -14.36
N SER A 44 27.74 -10.52 -14.56
CA SER A 44 27.36 -9.28 -13.87
C SER A 44 25.92 -8.90 -14.19
N ARG A 45 25.55 -8.86 -15.47
CA ARG A 45 24.18 -8.58 -15.92
C ARG A 45 23.17 -9.60 -15.39
N ALA A 46 23.51 -10.90 -15.44
CA ALA A 46 22.66 -11.95 -14.90
C ALA A 46 22.43 -11.81 -13.39
N THR A 47 23.47 -11.40 -12.65
CA THR A 47 23.38 -11.16 -11.19
C THR A 47 22.53 -9.93 -10.88
N ALA A 48 22.74 -8.82 -11.61
CA ALA A 48 21.94 -7.61 -11.47
C ALA A 48 20.45 -7.85 -11.78
N ALA A 49 20.16 -8.57 -12.86
CA ALA A 49 18.78 -8.93 -13.22
C ALA A 49 18.11 -9.82 -12.16
N LEU A 50 18.86 -10.75 -11.56
CA LEU A 50 18.36 -11.60 -10.47
C LEU A 50 18.10 -10.79 -9.20
N GLU A 51 19.00 -9.87 -8.85
CA GLU A 51 18.86 -8.98 -7.70
C GLU A 51 17.66 -8.04 -7.85
N GLU A 52 17.47 -7.45 -9.04
CA GLU A 52 16.31 -6.63 -9.37
C GLU A 52 15.01 -7.46 -9.25
N THR A 53 15.00 -8.68 -9.82
CA THR A 53 13.84 -9.58 -9.73
C THR A 53 13.51 -9.93 -8.28
N ASN A 54 14.51 -10.25 -7.46
CA ASN A 54 14.31 -10.61 -6.05
C ASN A 54 13.82 -9.41 -5.23
N THR A 55 14.36 -8.22 -5.51
CA THR A 55 13.95 -6.98 -4.86
C THR A 55 12.50 -6.65 -5.20
N SER A 56 12.13 -6.67 -6.48
CA SER A 56 10.75 -6.45 -6.95
C SER A 56 9.79 -7.46 -6.33
N ARG A 57 10.13 -8.76 -6.35
CA ARG A 57 9.30 -9.81 -5.72
C ARG A 57 9.10 -9.58 -4.22
N THR A 58 10.16 -9.17 -3.51
CA THR A 58 10.07 -8.90 -2.07
C THR A 58 9.18 -7.69 -1.79
N LYS A 59 9.30 -6.63 -2.59
CA LYS A 59 8.42 -5.45 -2.51
C LYS A 59 6.96 -5.81 -2.80
N GLU A 60 6.70 -6.57 -3.86
CA GLU A 60 5.36 -7.05 -4.21
C GLU A 60 4.74 -7.91 -3.11
N GLN A 61 5.52 -8.81 -2.50
CA GLN A 61 5.06 -9.63 -1.39
C GLN A 61 4.75 -8.78 -0.15
N GLY A 62 5.61 -7.82 0.18
CA GLY A 62 5.39 -6.89 1.29
C GLY A 62 4.14 -6.02 1.08
N HIS A 63 3.91 -5.58 -0.15
CA HIS A 63 2.73 -4.84 -0.57
C HIS A 63 1.46 -5.69 -0.45
N ALA A 64 1.44 -6.90 -1.00
CA ALA A 64 0.32 -7.83 -0.89
C ALA A 64 -0.03 -8.14 0.58
N ASN A 65 0.98 -8.39 1.41
CA ASN A 65 0.77 -8.62 2.84
C ASN A 65 0.16 -7.39 3.55
N SER A 66 0.59 -6.19 3.19
CA SER A 66 0.07 -4.95 3.77
C SER A 66 -1.38 -4.71 3.37
N LEU A 67 -1.73 -4.97 2.11
CA LEU A 67 -3.11 -4.87 1.62
C LEU A 67 -4.04 -5.88 2.31
N THR A 68 -3.61 -7.14 2.40
CA THR A 68 -4.40 -8.18 3.07
C THR A 68 -4.68 -7.79 4.52
N ARG A 69 -3.67 -7.34 5.27
CA ARG A 69 -3.87 -6.88 6.66
C ARG A 69 -4.83 -5.70 6.75
N ALA A 70 -4.67 -4.69 5.90
CA ALA A 70 -5.54 -3.51 5.92
C ALA A 70 -7.01 -3.87 5.68
N VAL A 71 -7.26 -4.80 4.74
CA VAL A 71 -8.61 -5.30 4.45
C VAL A 71 -9.15 -6.17 5.60
N ASP A 72 -8.32 -7.05 6.17
CA ASP A 72 -8.69 -7.89 7.30
C ASP A 72 -9.04 -7.05 8.54
N ASP A 73 -8.23 -6.05 8.87
CA ASP A 73 -8.45 -5.12 9.98
C ASP A 73 -9.75 -4.32 9.77
N PHE A 74 -10.00 -3.86 8.53
CA PHE A 74 -11.25 -3.19 8.17
C PHE A 74 -12.47 -4.09 8.39
N HIS A 75 -12.42 -5.34 7.90
CA HIS A 75 -13.52 -6.29 8.10
C HIS A 75 -13.71 -6.69 9.56
N ALA A 76 -12.62 -6.86 10.31
CA ALA A 76 -12.66 -7.16 11.74
C ALA A 76 -13.31 -6.02 12.55
N ALA A 77 -13.11 -4.76 12.14
CA ALA A 77 -13.70 -3.59 12.79
C ALA A 77 -15.15 -3.31 12.38
N GLN A 78 -15.60 -3.76 11.20
CA GLN A 78 -16.91 -3.42 10.64
C GLN A 78 -18.07 -4.07 11.40
N ALA A 79 -18.00 -5.38 11.64
CA ALA A 79 -19.07 -6.12 12.30
C ALA A 79 -19.40 -5.60 13.72
N PRO A 80 -18.43 -5.41 14.63
CA PRO A 80 -18.72 -4.87 15.97
C PRO A 80 -19.23 -3.42 15.92
N ALA A 81 -18.66 -2.57 15.06
CA ALA A 81 -19.12 -1.19 14.92
C ALA A 81 -20.56 -1.10 14.41
N ALA A 82 -20.94 -1.94 13.44
CA ALA A 82 -22.30 -2.01 12.94
C ALA A 82 -23.28 -2.51 14.02
N ALA A 83 -22.90 -3.53 14.80
CA ALA A 83 -23.71 -4.04 15.90
C ALA A 83 -23.94 -2.98 16.98
N ASP A 84 -22.88 -2.28 17.40
CA ASP A 84 -22.95 -1.21 18.40
C ASP A 84 -23.80 -0.02 17.91
N GLY A 85 -23.64 0.37 16.65
CA GLY A 85 -24.43 1.42 16.01
C GLY A 85 -25.92 1.04 15.98
N ALA A 86 -26.24 -0.18 15.54
CA ALA A 86 -27.60 -0.68 15.51
C ALA A 86 -28.25 -0.72 16.91
N ALA A 87 -27.49 -1.14 17.93
CA ALA A 87 -27.98 -1.17 19.30
C ALA A 87 -28.32 0.23 19.84
N ARG A 88 -27.48 1.23 19.55
CA ARG A 88 -27.72 2.64 19.95
C ARG A 88 -28.91 3.26 19.25
N ILE A 89 -29.05 3.02 17.94
CA ILE A 89 -30.21 3.47 17.16
C ILE A 89 -31.49 2.84 17.71
N ALA A 90 -31.49 1.53 17.99
CA ALA A 90 -32.65 0.83 18.56
C ALA A 90 -33.02 1.36 19.96
N ASP A 91 -32.05 1.73 20.80
CA ASP A 91 -32.32 2.40 22.08
C ASP A 91 -32.94 3.79 21.88
N ALA A 92 -32.42 4.58 20.93
CA ALA A 92 -32.97 5.89 20.61
C ALA A 92 -34.42 5.79 20.08
N GLU A 93 -34.73 4.82 19.23
CA GLU A 93 -36.09 4.56 18.76
C GLU A 93 -37.03 4.11 19.88
N ARG A 94 -36.53 3.32 20.85
CA ARG A 94 -37.29 2.97 22.05
C ARG A 94 -37.62 4.22 22.87
N LEU A 95 -36.65 5.12 23.05
CA LEU A 95 -36.85 6.37 23.78
C LEU A 95 -37.85 7.30 23.08
N GLN A 96 -37.83 7.34 21.74
CA GLN A 96 -38.83 8.07 20.94
C GLN A 96 -40.24 7.55 21.17
N ARG A 97 -40.46 6.23 21.07
CA ARG A 97 -41.77 5.63 21.37
C ARG A 97 -42.21 5.89 22.81
N ALA A 98 -41.28 5.88 23.77
CA ALA A 98 -41.60 6.24 25.15
C ALA A 98 -41.98 7.72 25.32
N ALA A 99 -41.34 8.63 24.57
CA ALA A 99 -41.68 10.05 24.55
C ALA A 99 -43.08 10.29 23.98
N GLU A 100 -43.45 9.59 22.90
CA GLU A 100 -44.81 9.61 22.33
C GLU A 100 -45.86 9.13 23.36
N GLY A 101 -45.55 8.06 24.10
CA GLY A 101 -46.42 7.58 25.18
C GLY A 101 -46.59 8.61 26.32
N ARG A 102 -45.50 9.26 26.75
CA ARG A 102 -45.56 10.35 27.76
C ARG A 102 -46.35 11.55 27.27
N ALA A 103 -46.17 11.94 26.00
CA ALA A 103 -46.92 13.03 25.38
C ALA A 103 -48.44 12.77 25.45
N ALA A 104 -48.88 11.55 25.11
CA ALA A 104 -50.28 11.17 25.23
C ALA A 104 -50.79 11.25 26.69
N GLN A 105 -49.96 10.86 27.66
CA GLN A 105 -50.29 10.94 29.08
C GLN A 105 -50.41 12.39 29.57
N TYR A 106 -49.50 13.29 29.17
CA TYR A 106 -49.58 14.71 29.52
C TYR A 106 -50.86 15.35 28.98
N LEU A 107 -51.25 15.03 27.75
CA LEU A 107 -52.50 15.49 27.14
C LEU A 107 -53.75 14.91 27.82
N ALA A 108 -53.69 13.69 28.34
CA ALA A 108 -54.79 13.12 29.11
C ALA A 108 -54.95 13.82 30.47
N MET A 109 -53.85 14.15 31.13
CA MET A 109 -53.85 14.83 32.44
C MET A 109 -54.25 16.31 32.36
N SER A 110 -53.98 17.00 31.25
CA SER A 110 -54.32 18.42 31.09
C SER A 110 -55.82 18.70 31.03
N LYS A 111 -56.64 17.73 30.58
CA LYS A 111 -58.09 17.86 30.44
C LYS A 111 -58.85 18.09 31.76
N ALA A 112 -58.19 17.92 32.91
CA ALA A 112 -58.74 18.19 34.24
C ALA A 112 -58.74 19.69 34.65
N GLY A 113 -58.26 20.62 33.81
CA GLY A 113 -58.46 22.07 33.99
C GLY A 113 -57.76 22.92 32.93
N ALA A 114 -58.54 23.66 32.14
CA ALA A 114 -58.77 23.25 30.75
C ALA A 114 -57.98 23.96 29.63
N ALA A 115 -57.16 24.98 29.89
CA ALA A 115 -56.47 25.68 28.79
C ALA A 115 -54.97 25.89 29.04
N GLU A 116 -54.61 26.50 30.16
CA GLU A 116 -53.21 26.80 30.44
C GLU A 116 -52.38 25.53 30.70
N ARG A 117 -52.99 24.54 31.39
CA ARG A 117 -52.36 23.22 31.60
C ARG A 117 -52.24 22.43 30.30
N ASP A 118 -53.16 22.62 29.36
CA ASP A 118 -53.14 21.96 28.06
C ASP A 118 -52.04 22.52 27.15
N ARG A 119 -51.83 23.84 27.19
CA ARG A 119 -50.70 24.50 26.53
C ARG A 119 -49.36 24.03 27.10
N LEU A 120 -49.24 23.96 28.43
CA LEU A 120 -48.06 23.43 29.12
C LEU A 120 -47.79 21.97 28.77
N ALA A 121 -48.81 21.12 28.80
CA ALA A 121 -48.71 19.70 28.41
C ALA A 121 -48.28 19.54 26.95
N SER A 122 -48.88 20.32 26.03
CA SER A 122 -48.51 20.32 24.62
C SER A 122 -47.09 20.84 24.37
N HIS A 123 -46.63 21.82 25.17
CA HIS A 123 -45.25 22.29 25.10
C HIS A 123 -44.26 21.22 25.59
N ALA A 124 -44.54 20.60 26.74
CA ALA A 124 -43.73 19.50 27.27
C ALA A 124 -43.66 18.31 26.30
N ALA A 125 -44.79 17.92 25.71
CA ALA A 125 -44.85 16.89 24.68
C ALA A 125 -43.98 17.21 23.46
N ARG A 126 -44.02 18.45 22.97
CA ARG A 126 -43.19 18.89 21.84
C ARG A 126 -41.71 18.91 22.16
N LEU A 127 -41.34 19.32 23.38
CA LEU A 127 -39.96 19.29 23.85
C LEU A 127 -39.44 17.85 23.97
N ASP A 128 -40.22 16.94 24.56
CA ASP A 128 -39.85 15.53 24.67
C ASP A 128 -39.68 14.87 23.29
N ALA A 129 -40.58 15.17 22.35
CA ALA A 129 -40.50 14.68 20.98
C ALA A 129 -39.25 15.21 20.26
N SER A 130 -38.94 16.50 20.39
CA SER A 130 -37.76 17.08 19.74
C SER A 130 -36.45 16.55 20.31
N LEU A 131 -36.38 16.31 21.62
CA LEU A 131 -35.21 15.70 22.26
C LEU A 131 -35.02 14.24 21.85
N ALA A 132 -36.10 13.47 21.75
CA ALA A 132 -36.01 12.08 21.33
C ALA A 132 -35.61 11.95 19.86
N GLU A 133 -36.19 12.77 18.99
CA GLU A 133 -35.82 12.84 17.57
C GLU A 133 -34.37 13.30 17.40
N GLY A 134 -33.94 14.32 18.15
CA GLY A 134 -32.55 14.78 18.15
C GLY A 134 -31.56 13.67 18.56
N ARG A 135 -31.91 12.84 19.55
CA ARG A 135 -31.10 11.69 19.95
C ARG A 135 -31.03 10.64 18.84
N ARG A 136 -32.16 10.31 18.19
CA ARG A 136 -32.20 9.37 17.07
C ARG A 136 -31.30 9.82 15.92
N VAL A 137 -31.42 11.08 15.51
CA VAL A 137 -30.61 11.67 14.43
C VAL A 137 -29.12 11.67 14.81
N ALA A 138 -28.79 12.00 16.07
CA ALA A 138 -27.41 12.00 16.53
C ALA A 138 -26.77 10.60 16.50
N GLU A 139 -27.50 9.56 16.90
CA GLU A 139 -26.98 8.17 16.84
C GLU A 139 -26.84 7.67 15.41
N GLN A 140 -27.76 8.05 14.50
CA GLN A 140 -27.63 7.76 13.07
C GLN A 140 -26.38 8.41 12.47
N LEU A 141 -26.19 9.71 12.72
CA LEU A 141 -25.00 10.43 12.26
C LEU A 141 -23.71 9.82 12.84
N ARG A 142 -23.75 9.41 14.10
CA ARG A 142 -22.59 8.75 14.74
C ARG A 142 -22.23 7.43 14.05
N ALA A 143 -23.22 6.62 13.71
CA ALA A 143 -23.00 5.37 12.98
C ALA A 143 -22.37 5.64 11.59
N ASP A 144 -22.91 6.64 10.86
CA ASP A 144 -22.37 7.03 9.55
C ASP A 144 -20.94 7.55 9.63
N LEU A 145 -20.61 8.34 10.66
CA LEU A 145 -19.25 8.83 10.87
C LEU A 145 -18.28 7.69 11.18
N VAL A 146 -18.66 6.72 12.00
CA VAL A 146 -17.83 5.55 12.29
C VAL A 146 -17.55 4.74 11.03
N ASP A 147 -18.57 4.47 10.19
CA ASP A 147 -18.37 3.76 8.91
C ASP A 147 -17.43 4.55 7.98
N ARG A 148 -17.60 5.88 7.89
CA ARG A 148 -16.73 6.74 7.09
C ARG A 148 -15.29 6.76 7.59
N ASP A 149 -15.07 6.89 8.89
CA ASP A 149 -13.72 6.90 9.47
C ASP A 149 -13.01 5.57 9.22
N GLN A 150 -13.72 4.44 9.32
CA GLN A 150 -13.17 3.12 8.99
C GLN A 150 -12.77 3.02 7.50
N ARG A 151 -13.61 3.51 6.58
CA ARG A 151 -13.29 3.54 5.14
C ARG A 151 -12.11 4.46 4.83
N ILE A 152 -12.03 5.62 5.48
CA ILE A 152 -10.91 6.54 5.32
C ILE A 152 -9.61 5.89 5.84
N GLY A 153 -9.68 5.17 6.97
CA GLY A 153 -8.56 4.38 7.49
C GLY A 153 -8.06 3.36 6.47
N LEU A 154 -8.97 2.54 5.91
CA LEU A 154 -8.64 1.58 4.87
C LEU A 154 -7.97 2.25 3.66
N LEU A 155 -8.53 3.34 3.15
CA LEU A 155 -7.94 4.07 2.02
C LEU A 155 -6.55 4.62 2.35
N ALA A 156 -6.35 5.14 3.55
CA ALA A 156 -5.05 5.64 4.00
C ALA A 156 -4.00 4.52 4.06
N ASP A 157 -4.39 3.33 4.52
CA ASP A 157 -3.50 2.18 4.60
C ASP A 157 -3.16 1.61 3.23
N VAL A 158 -4.13 1.54 2.31
CA VAL A 158 -3.90 1.18 0.90
C VAL A 158 -2.92 2.15 0.24
N ILE A 159 -3.15 3.46 0.38
CA ILE A 159 -2.25 4.49 -0.17
C ILE A 159 -0.85 4.37 0.43
N ARG A 160 -0.74 4.04 1.73
CA ARG A 160 0.57 3.82 2.37
C ARG A 160 1.27 2.60 1.77
N ALA A 161 0.55 1.49 1.58
CA ALA A 161 1.07 0.27 0.97
C ALA A 161 1.51 0.51 -0.49
N ASP A 162 0.77 1.31 -1.26
CA ASP A 162 1.14 1.72 -2.61
C ASP A 162 2.42 2.55 -2.58
N ARG A 163 2.50 3.57 -1.72
CA ARG A 163 3.71 4.41 -1.61
C ARG A 163 4.95 3.60 -1.23
N THR A 164 4.82 2.63 -0.34
CA THR A 164 5.96 1.77 0.02
C THR A 164 6.43 0.89 -1.14
N LEU A 165 5.56 0.56 -2.09
CA LEU A 165 5.93 -0.18 -3.31
C LEU A 165 6.82 0.67 -4.23
N PHE A 166 6.52 1.98 -4.34
CA PHE A 166 7.20 2.91 -5.25
C PHE A 166 8.34 3.72 -4.63
N VAL A 167 8.56 3.66 -3.30
CA VAL A 167 9.75 4.26 -2.70
C VAL A 167 10.95 3.39 -3.08
N ASP A 168 11.88 3.98 -3.81
CA ASP A 168 13.17 3.38 -4.10
C ASP A 168 13.96 3.20 -2.80
N ALA A 169 14.56 2.02 -2.63
CA ALA A 169 15.60 1.86 -1.62
C ALA A 169 16.71 2.87 -1.95
N PRO A 170 17.36 3.50 -0.95
CA PRO A 170 18.41 4.47 -1.21
C PRO A 170 19.43 3.84 -2.16
N THR A 171 19.59 4.47 -3.33
CA THR A 171 20.56 4.08 -4.34
C THR A 171 21.92 4.03 -3.65
N ALA A 172 22.49 2.84 -3.50
CA ALA A 172 23.89 2.71 -3.11
C ALA A 172 24.70 3.52 -4.13
N GLU A 173 25.42 4.52 -3.64
CA GLU A 173 26.24 5.37 -4.50
C GLU A 173 27.17 4.50 -5.36
N PRO A 174 27.34 4.83 -6.65
CA PRO A 174 28.30 4.11 -7.47
C PRO A 174 29.69 4.40 -6.90
N ASN A 175 30.36 3.35 -6.41
CA ASN A 175 31.77 3.42 -6.05
C ASN A 175 32.57 3.78 -7.31
N GLU A 176 32.88 5.06 -7.46
CA GLU A 176 33.87 5.54 -8.43
C GLU A 176 35.26 5.06 -7.97
N HIS A 177 35.86 4.18 -8.78
CA HIS A 177 37.27 3.80 -8.72
C HIS A 177 37.94 4.17 -10.03
#